data_AF-A0A2N2J523-F1
#
_entry.id   AF-A0A2N2J523-F1
#
_cell.length_a   1.000
_cell.length_b   1.000
_cell.length_c   1.000
_cell.angle_alpha   90.00
_cell.angle_beta   90.00
_cell.angle_gamma   90.00
#
_symmetry.space_group_name_H-M   'P 1'
#
loop_
_entity.id
_entity.type
_entity.pdbx_description
1 polymer ?
#
loop_
_entity_poly.entity_id
_entity_poly.type
_entity_poly.pdbx_seq_one_letter_code
_entity_poly.pdbx_strand_id
1 'polypeptide(L)'
;MKPLELEDKGLPRWLRICGTIVVILCAVLCVRIVWEQTILTWRNGPQMIGFSLVHSSPLALLVLTPPMVYLWLCVLLFALGRRLILKRRVPRSILVDLTAALMVLGVLWIPYGTWQWLFAARLAKTPYASDFLGTACCRGDLWTVKALVSAGVPVSEAEPREGLTPLHLAARCNQMQAMKVLLSKGAALDTTNRYGDSPLQEAIARGNTEVAHLLQARGAHCIKGTDAQKEKAVNEIVMEDIHRVVEKK
;
A
#
# COMPACT_ATOMS: atom_id res chain seq x y z
N MET A 1 46.77 -20.24 38.12
CA MET A 1 45.54 -19.60 37.61
C MET A 1 44.70 -20.66 36.92
N LYS A 2 43.55 -21.04 37.49
CA LYS A 2 42.58 -21.86 36.74
C LYS A 2 42.02 -20.99 35.62
N PRO A 3 41.91 -21.47 34.36
CA PRO A 3 41.19 -20.73 33.35
C PRO A 3 39.75 -20.60 33.88
N LEU A 4 39.26 -19.37 34.05
CA LEU A 4 37.85 -19.15 34.30
C LEU A 4 37.11 -19.80 33.12
N GLU A 5 36.52 -20.96 33.37
CA GLU A 5 35.40 -21.47 32.57
C GLU A 5 34.26 -20.47 32.77
N LEU A 6 34.37 -19.32 32.09
CA LEU A 6 33.27 -18.43 31.83
C LEU A 6 32.32 -19.23 30.95
N GLU A 7 31.44 -19.96 31.64
CA GLU A 7 30.22 -20.57 31.13
C GLU A 7 29.74 -19.69 29.97
N ASP A 8 29.70 -20.26 28.76
CA ASP A 8 29.55 -19.54 27.49
C ASP A 8 28.11 -19.01 27.35
N LYS A 9 27.72 -18.14 28.28
CA LYS A 9 26.42 -17.54 28.43
C LYS A 9 26.27 -16.58 27.26
N GLY A 10 25.18 -16.76 26.51
CA GLY A 10 24.77 -15.85 25.46
C GLY A 10 24.43 -14.45 26.01
N LEU A 11 23.59 -13.71 25.29
CA LEU A 11 23.03 -12.46 25.81
C LEU A 11 22.33 -12.71 27.16
N PRO A 12 22.37 -11.73 28.09
CA PRO A 12 21.72 -11.87 29.39
C PRO A 12 20.22 -12.14 29.21
N ARG A 13 19.66 -13.01 30.06
CA ARG A 13 18.28 -13.51 29.91
C ARG A 13 17.25 -12.38 29.84
N TRP A 14 17.37 -11.36 30.69
CA TRP A 14 16.46 -10.22 30.71
C TRP A 14 16.46 -9.47 29.37
N LEU A 15 17.63 -9.26 28.77
CA LEU A 15 17.77 -8.54 27.51
C LEU A 15 17.15 -9.32 26.35
N ARG A 16 17.33 -10.64 26.36
CA ARG A 16 16.67 -11.52 25.39
C ARG A 16 15.16 -11.49 25.54
N ILE A 17 14.63 -11.53 26.76
CA ILE A 17 13.19 -11.43 27.02
C ILE A 17 12.65 -10.11 26.44
N CYS A 18 13.32 -8.98 26.69
CA CYS A 18 12.94 -7.68 26.11
C CYS A 18 12.93 -7.72 24.57
N GLY A 19 14.00 -8.25 23.96
CA GLY A 19 14.10 -8.38 22.51
C GLY A 19 13.03 -9.29 21.90
N THR A 20 12.76 -10.44 22.53
CA THR A 20 11.70 -11.36 22.10
C THR A 20 10.32 -10.69 22.19
N ILE A 21 10.03 -9.94 23.25
CA ILE A 21 8.76 -9.19 23.38
C ILE A 21 8.62 -8.19 22.22
N VAL A 22 9.67 -7.43 21.91
CA VAL A 22 9.67 -6.47 20.79
C VAL A 22 9.37 -7.16 19.45
N VAL A 23 10.00 -8.31 19.19
CA VAL A 23 9.76 -9.10 17.98
C VAL A 23 8.32 -9.63 17.93
N ILE A 24 7.78 -10.13 19.05
CA ILE A 24 6.40 -10.62 19.13
C ILE A 24 5.41 -9.49 18.84
N LEU A 25 5.59 -8.33 19.47
CA LEU A 25 4.71 -7.18 19.25
C LEU A 25 4.78 -6.70 17.79
N CYS A 26 5.96 -6.71 17.18
CA CYS A 26 6.12 -6.39 15.77
C CYS A 26 5.50 -7.45 14.85
N ALA A 27 5.53 -8.72 15.23
CA ALA A 27 4.82 -9.78 14.50
C ALA A 27 3.29 -9.58 14.55
N VAL A 28 2.74 -9.21 15.72
CA VAL A 28 1.31 -8.85 15.85
C VAL A 28 0.96 -7.66 14.96
N LEU A 29 1.81 -6.63 14.92
CA LEU A 29 1.67 -5.52 13.99
C LEU A 29 1.66 -6.01 12.53
N CYS A 30 2.60 -6.88 12.14
CA CYS A 30 2.66 -7.41 10.78
C CYS A 30 1.37 -8.15 10.40
N VAL A 31 0.86 -9.03 11.27
CA VAL A 31 -0.42 -9.72 11.04
C VAL A 31 -1.55 -8.72 10.85
N ARG A 32 -1.61 -7.68 11.68
CA ARG A 32 -2.62 -6.63 11.56
C ARG A 32 -2.50 -5.85 10.26
N ILE A 33 -1.30 -5.44 9.87
CA ILE A 33 -1.05 -4.72 8.60
C ILE A 33 -1.42 -5.60 7.41
N VAL A 34 -1.01 -6.86 7.38
CA VAL A 34 -1.34 -7.80 6.30
C VAL A 34 -2.85 -8.00 6.20
N TRP A 35 -3.55 -8.13 7.33
CA TRP A 35 -5.01 -8.19 7.36
C TRP A 35 -5.65 -6.93 6.76
N GLU A 36 -5.12 -5.74 7.08
CA GLU A 36 -5.57 -4.48 6.47
C GLU A 36 -5.34 -4.46 4.95
N GLN A 37 -4.17 -4.91 4.48
CA GLN A 37 -3.85 -4.95 3.04
C GLN A 37 -4.71 -5.90 2.24
N THR A 38 -5.23 -6.93 2.90
CA THR A 38 -5.92 -8.04 2.25
C THR A 38 -7.38 -8.04 2.64
N ILE A 39 -7.74 -8.71 3.72
CA ILE A 39 -9.12 -9.08 4.03
C ILE A 39 -10.00 -7.88 4.34
N LEU A 40 -9.49 -6.88 5.08
CA LEU A 40 -10.25 -5.66 5.34
C LEU A 40 -10.50 -4.90 4.03
N THR A 41 -9.46 -4.77 3.22
CA THR A 41 -9.53 -4.12 1.92
C THR A 41 -10.53 -4.82 1.00
N TRP A 42 -10.58 -6.15 0.95
CA TRP A 42 -11.54 -6.88 0.12
C TRP A 42 -12.99 -6.66 0.53
N ARG A 43 -13.24 -6.41 1.82
CA ARG A 43 -14.59 -6.23 2.37
C ARG A 43 -15.09 -4.80 2.23
N ASN A 44 -14.19 -3.83 2.39
CA ASN A 44 -14.55 -2.42 2.54
C ASN A 44 -13.98 -1.52 1.43
N GLY A 45 -13.37 -2.10 0.39
CA GLY A 45 -12.70 -1.37 -0.69
C GLY A 45 -11.29 -0.88 -0.30
N PRO A 46 -10.63 -0.08 -1.16
CA PRO A 46 -9.34 0.53 -0.86
C PRO A 46 -9.40 1.41 0.39
N GLN A 47 -8.47 1.22 1.33
CA GLN A 47 -8.43 1.95 2.60
C GLN A 47 -7.03 2.53 2.88
N MET A 48 -6.97 3.51 3.77
CA MET A 48 -5.72 4.00 4.34
C MET A 48 -5.20 3.04 5.41
N ILE A 49 -4.06 2.44 5.13
CA ILE A 49 -3.38 1.48 5.98
C ILE A 49 -2.87 2.16 7.24
N GLY A 50 -3.04 1.52 8.40
CA GLY A 50 -2.49 2.00 9.66
C GLY A 50 -3.17 3.25 10.20
N PHE A 51 -4.14 3.84 9.50
CA PHE A 51 -4.92 4.98 10.00
C PHE A 51 -5.63 4.61 11.31
N SER A 52 -6.22 3.40 11.36
CA SER A 52 -6.83 2.82 12.57
C SER A 52 -5.81 2.58 13.69
N LEU A 53 -4.57 2.23 13.37
CA LEU A 53 -3.54 1.98 14.39
C LEU A 53 -3.12 3.26 15.10
N VAL A 54 -3.11 4.39 14.39
CA VAL A 54 -2.69 5.68 14.94
C VAL A 54 -3.80 6.35 15.74
N HIS A 55 -5.07 6.22 15.30
CA HIS A 55 -6.18 7.01 15.83
C HIS A 55 -7.18 6.21 16.68
N SER A 56 -7.08 4.88 16.69
CA SER A 56 -8.03 4.03 17.38
C SER A 56 -7.30 3.10 18.36
N SER A 57 -7.47 3.33 19.67
CA SER A 57 -7.20 2.35 20.75
C SER A 57 -5.71 2.18 21.21
N PRO A 58 -5.43 1.48 22.33
CA PRO A 58 -4.10 1.38 22.96
C PRO A 58 -3.02 0.66 22.11
N LEU A 59 -3.38 0.14 20.94
CA LEU A 59 -2.47 -0.51 19.99
C LEU A 59 -1.59 0.47 19.21
N ALA A 60 -1.76 1.80 19.37
CA ALA A 60 -0.88 2.81 18.76
C ALA A 60 0.60 2.61 19.10
N LEU A 61 0.90 2.04 20.27
CA LEU A 61 2.27 1.68 20.68
C LEU A 61 2.92 0.65 19.75
N LEU A 62 2.14 -0.15 19.02
CA LEU A 62 2.67 -1.10 18.04
C LEU A 62 3.44 -0.38 16.92
N VAL A 63 3.07 0.86 16.58
CA VAL A 63 3.77 1.65 15.55
C VAL A 63 5.23 1.92 15.92
N LEU A 64 5.59 1.87 17.20
CA LEU A 64 6.96 2.01 17.68
C LEU A 64 7.77 0.70 17.61
N THR A 65 7.14 -0.43 17.29
CA THR A 65 7.82 -1.73 17.30
C THR A 65 8.83 -1.91 16.15
N PRO A 66 8.61 -1.45 14.91
CA PRO A 66 9.62 -1.57 13.85
C PRO A 66 10.98 -0.93 14.18
N PRO A 67 11.09 0.34 14.63
CA PRO A 67 12.39 0.91 15.00
C PRO A 67 13.04 0.15 16.17
N MET A 68 12.24 -0.36 17.11
CA MET A 68 12.76 -1.18 18.21
C MET A 68 13.32 -2.54 17.72
N VAL A 69 12.72 -3.15 16.70
CA VAL A 69 13.28 -4.37 16.07
C VAL A 69 14.60 -4.07 15.36
N TYR A 70 14.76 -2.90 14.72
CA TYR A 70 16.06 -2.50 14.15
C TYR A 70 17.13 -2.30 15.24
N LEU A 71 16.78 -1.66 16.36
CA LEU A 71 17.69 -1.53 17.49
C LEU A 71 18.08 -2.92 18.04
N TRP A 72 17.11 -3.82 18.16
CA TRP A 72 17.36 -5.20 18.56
C TRP A 72 18.27 -5.95 17.58
N LEU A 73 18.07 -5.75 16.27
CA LEU A 73 18.92 -6.31 15.23
C LEU A 73 20.37 -5.81 15.37
N CYS A 74 20.58 -4.52 15.64
CA CYS A 74 21.91 -3.96 15.90
C CYS A 74 22.60 -4.63 17.10
N VAL A 75 21.86 -4.87 18.20
CA VAL A 75 22.39 -5.58 19.39
C VAL A 75 22.81 -7.00 19.02
N LEU A 76 21.99 -7.73 18.26
CA LEU A 76 22.28 -9.09 17.82
C LEU A 76 23.48 -9.14 16.88
N LEU A 77 23.57 -8.23 15.91
CA LEU A 77 24.69 -8.14 14.97
C LEU A 77 25.99 -7.77 15.68
N PHE A 78 25.96 -6.85 16.66
CA PHE A 78 27.11 -6.54 17.48
C PHE A 78 27.57 -7.75 18.31
N ALA A 79 26.64 -8.45 18.96
CA ALA A 79 26.94 -9.65 19.74
C ALA A 79 27.52 -10.78 18.86
N LEU A 80 26.97 -10.95 17.65
CA LEU A 80 27.47 -11.88 16.65
C LEU A 80 28.88 -11.49 16.19
N GLY A 81 29.08 -10.24 15.76
CA GLY A 81 30.36 -9.73 15.28
C GLY A 81 31.47 -9.83 16.33
N ARG A 82 31.19 -9.45 17.58
CA ARG A 82 32.13 -9.62 18.69
C ARG A 82 32.57 -11.06 18.86
N ARG A 83 31.66 -12.04 18.73
CA ARG A 83 32.00 -13.46 18.86
C ARG A 83 32.82 -13.96 17.67
N LEU A 84 32.50 -13.52 16.46
CA LEU A 84 33.29 -13.85 15.26
C LEU A 84 34.72 -13.31 15.37
N ILE A 85 34.89 -12.05 15.79
CA ILE A 85 36.20 -11.42 16.03
C ILE A 85 37.00 -12.20 17.09
N LEU A 86 36.34 -12.60 18.17
CA LEU A 86 36.95 -13.40 19.24
C LEU A 86 37.10 -14.89 18.88
N LYS A 87 36.79 -15.31 17.65
CA LYS A 87 36.81 -16.70 17.16
C LYS A 87 36.09 -17.69 18.09
N ARG A 88 35.01 -17.24 18.74
CA ARG A 88 34.18 -18.05 19.64
C ARG A 88 33.02 -18.69 18.89
N ARG A 89 32.50 -19.80 19.42
CA ARG A 89 31.26 -20.40 18.90
C ARG A 89 30.09 -19.44 19.09
N VAL A 90 29.21 -19.41 18.08
CA VAL A 90 27.97 -18.62 18.14
C VAL A 90 26.90 -19.47 18.84
N PRO A 91 26.24 -18.95 19.89
CA PRO A 91 25.21 -19.69 20.58
C PRO A 91 23.95 -19.73 19.72
N ARG A 92 23.26 -20.88 19.69
CA ARG A 92 22.02 -21.07 18.91
C ARG A 92 20.95 -20.03 19.21
N SER A 93 20.92 -19.51 20.44
CA SER A 93 20.00 -18.45 20.84
C SER A 93 20.11 -17.17 20.00
N ILE A 94 21.34 -16.71 19.71
CA ILE A 94 21.54 -15.48 18.93
C ILE A 94 21.06 -15.69 17.50
N LEU A 95 21.30 -16.88 16.94
CA LEU A 95 20.84 -17.24 15.60
C LEU A 95 19.31 -17.26 15.53
N VAL A 96 18.64 -17.87 16.51
CA VAL A 96 17.16 -17.88 16.57
C VAL A 96 16.61 -16.46 16.67
N ASP A 97 17.12 -15.64 17.59
CA ASP A 97 16.65 -14.27 17.79
C ASP A 97 16.88 -13.42 16.51
N LEU A 98 18.02 -13.62 15.82
CA LEU A 98 18.34 -12.97 14.55
C LEU A 98 17.39 -13.39 13.42
N THR A 99 17.17 -14.70 13.27
CA THR A 99 16.24 -15.22 12.24
C THR A 99 14.83 -14.72 12.46
N ALA A 100 14.36 -14.65 13.71
CA ALA A 100 13.03 -14.13 14.03
C ALA A 100 12.91 -12.63 13.71
N ALA A 101 13.90 -11.82 14.08
CA ALA A 101 13.92 -10.39 13.77
C ALA A 101 13.93 -10.14 12.25
N LEU A 102 14.76 -10.87 11.50
CA LEU A 102 14.83 -10.77 10.04
C LEU A 102 13.54 -11.22 9.37
N MET A 103 12.88 -12.28 9.87
CA MET A 103 11.61 -12.75 9.33
C MET A 103 10.51 -11.69 9.46
N VAL A 104 10.38 -11.06 10.64
CA VAL A 104 9.37 -10.02 10.88
C VAL A 104 9.65 -8.77 10.03
N LEU A 105 10.92 -8.32 9.98
CA LEU A 105 11.31 -7.22 9.10
C LEU A 105 11.06 -7.55 7.62
N GLY A 106 11.32 -8.79 7.20
CA GLY A 106 11.05 -9.26 5.85
C GLY A 106 9.58 -9.11 5.47
N VAL A 107 8.66 -9.48 6.36
CA VAL A 107 7.21 -9.29 6.15
C VAL A 107 6.83 -7.81 6.08
N LEU A 108 7.41 -6.96 6.94
CA LEU A 108 7.15 -5.52 6.96
C LEU A 108 7.57 -4.82 5.66
N TRP A 109 8.65 -5.32 5.03
CA TRP A 109 9.19 -4.78 3.79
C TRP A 109 8.48 -5.28 2.53
N ILE A 110 7.52 -6.21 2.64
CA ILE A 110 6.73 -6.64 1.48
C ILE A 110 5.97 -5.42 0.96
N PRO A 111 6.26 -4.96 -0.28
CA PRO A 111 5.59 -3.79 -0.84
C PRO A 111 4.09 -4.03 -0.89
N TYR A 112 3.29 -2.98 -0.61
CA TYR A 112 1.83 -3.02 -0.65
C TYR A 112 1.32 -3.83 -1.84
N GLY A 113 1.75 -3.44 -3.05
CA GLY A 113 1.36 -3.99 -4.35
C GLY A 113 1.43 -5.51 -4.43
N THR A 114 2.31 -6.14 -3.65
CA THR A 114 2.57 -7.58 -3.71
C THR A 114 1.30 -8.35 -3.37
N TRP A 115 0.56 -7.88 -2.38
CA TRP A 115 -0.67 -8.53 -1.94
C TRP A 115 -1.81 -8.32 -2.94
N GLN A 116 -1.92 -7.14 -3.56
CA GLN A 116 -2.98 -6.90 -4.55
C GLN A 116 -2.70 -7.66 -5.84
N TRP A 117 -1.45 -7.74 -6.25
CA TRP A 117 -1.05 -8.60 -7.36
C TRP A 117 -1.33 -10.08 -7.06
N LEU A 118 -0.88 -10.58 -5.91
CA LEU A 118 -1.05 -11.99 -5.53
C LEU A 118 -2.53 -12.40 -5.48
N PHE A 119 -3.39 -11.50 -5.00
CA PHE A 119 -4.82 -11.73 -4.86
C PHE A 119 -5.67 -11.02 -5.92
N ALA A 120 -5.09 -10.64 -7.07
CA ALA A 120 -5.80 -9.91 -8.12
C ALA A 120 -7.05 -10.66 -8.60
N ALA A 121 -6.96 -11.98 -8.78
CA ALA A 121 -8.11 -12.80 -9.18
C ALA A 121 -9.25 -12.81 -8.13
N ARG A 122 -8.91 -12.63 -6.85
CA ARG A 122 -9.91 -12.52 -5.77
C ARG A 122 -10.52 -11.12 -5.74
N LEU A 123 -9.68 -10.09 -5.89
CA LEU A 123 -10.07 -8.69 -5.96
C LEU A 123 -11.01 -8.40 -7.14
N ALA A 124 -10.75 -9.01 -8.30
CA ALA A 124 -11.56 -8.86 -9.49
C ALA A 124 -13.03 -9.31 -9.32
N LYS A 125 -13.31 -10.17 -8.33
CA LYS A 125 -14.67 -10.65 -8.01
C LYS A 125 -15.39 -9.79 -6.98
N THR A 126 -14.72 -8.77 -6.43
CA THR A 126 -15.32 -7.87 -5.43
C THR A 126 -16.07 -6.74 -6.11
N PRO A 127 -17.08 -6.14 -5.45
CA PRO A 127 -17.79 -4.97 -6.00
C PRO A 127 -16.89 -3.72 -6.14
N TYR A 128 -15.69 -3.74 -5.56
CA TYR A 128 -14.72 -2.63 -5.60
C TYR A 128 -13.60 -2.86 -6.62
N ALA A 129 -13.75 -3.83 -7.53
CA ALA A 129 -12.71 -4.21 -8.49
C ALA A 129 -12.24 -3.02 -9.37
N SER A 130 -13.17 -2.17 -9.79
CA SER A 130 -12.92 -0.93 -10.53
C SER A 130 -12.09 0.07 -9.72
N ASP A 131 -12.44 0.29 -8.46
CA ASP A 131 -11.69 1.16 -7.53
C ASP A 131 -10.25 0.64 -7.30
N PHE A 132 -10.08 -0.68 -7.21
CA PHE A 132 -8.76 -1.31 -7.09
C PHE A 132 -7.92 -1.10 -8.34
N LEU A 133 -8.51 -1.29 -9.52
CA LEU A 133 -7.84 -1.03 -10.78
C LEU A 133 -7.45 0.45 -10.87
N GLY A 134 -8.34 1.36 -10.51
CA GLY A 134 -8.08 2.80 -10.47
C GLY A 134 -6.93 3.17 -9.53
N THR A 135 -6.91 2.59 -8.33
CA THR A 135 -5.83 2.81 -7.34
C THR A 135 -4.48 2.30 -7.85
N ALA A 136 -4.45 1.10 -8.44
CA ALA A 136 -3.25 0.53 -9.04
C ALA A 136 -2.75 1.39 -10.21
N CYS A 137 -3.68 1.90 -11.03
CA CYS A 137 -3.39 2.81 -12.13
C CYS A 137 -2.81 4.14 -11.67
N CYS A 138 -3.34 4.75 -10.61
CA CYS A 138 -2.77 5.99 -10.07
C CYS A 138 -1.40 5.79 -9.42
N ARG A 139 -1.15 4.64 -8.80
CA ARG A 139 0.16 4.32 -8.18
C ARG A 139 1.22 3.89 -9.19
N GLY A 140 0.84 3.56 -10.42
CA GLY A 140 1.76 3.00 -11.42
C GLY A 140 2.12 1.54 -11.17
N ASP A 141 1.33 0.81 -10.37
CA ASP A 141 1.54 -0.61 -10.10
C ASP A 141 1.14 -1.43 -11.34
N LEU A 142 2.07 -1.52 -12.29
CA LEU A 142 1.84 -2.17 -13.58
C LEU A 142 1.51 -3.66 -13.44
N TRP A 143 2.06 -4.32 -12.42
CA TRP A 143 1.90 -5.76 -12.19
C TRP A 143 0.49 -6.04 -11.71
N THR A 144 -0.03 -5.25 -10.76
CA THR A 144 -1.43 -5.32 -10.33
C THR A 144 -2.39 -4.90 -11.44
N VAL A 145 -2.10 -3.83 -12.20
CA VAL A 145 -2.93 -3.40 -13.34
C VAL A 145 -3.09 -4.53 -14.36
N LYS A 146 -1.97 -5.13 -14.79
CA LYS A 146 -2.01 -6.25 -15.75
C LYS A 146 -2.78 -7.44 -15.20
N ALA A 147 -2.58 -7.77 -13.93
CA ALA A 147 -3.25 -8.90 -13.29
C ALA A 147 -4.78 -8.69 -13.21
N LEU A 148 -5.25 -7.52 -12.76
CA LEU A 148 -6.68 -7.19 -12.67
C LEU A 148 -7.35 -7.15 -14.05
N VAL A 149 -6.70 -6.52 -15.03
CA VAL A 149 -7.19 -6.50 -16.41
C VAL A 149 -7.27 -7.90 -17.01
N SER A 150 -6.27 -8.76 -16.74
CA SER A 150 -6.29 -10.17 -17.19
C SER A 150 -7.36 -11.00 -16.49
N ALA A 151 -7.76 -10.61 -15.28
CA ALA A 151 -8.84 -11.23 -14.52
C ALA A 151 -10.24 -10.77 -14.97
N GLY A 152 -10.33 -9.89 -15.98
CA GLY A 152 -11.59 -9.45 -16.59
C GLY A 152 -12.22 -8.21 -15.94
N VAL A 153 -11.48 -7.44 -15.14
CA VAL A 153 -11.99 -6.19 -14.57
C VAL A 153 -12.23 -5.16 -15.69
N PRO A 154 -13.41 -4.52 -15.75
CA PRO A 154 -13.72 -3.52 -16.78
C PRO A 154 -12.82 -2.29 -16.64
N VAL A 155 -12.28 -1.81 -17.77
CA VAL A 155 -11.36 -0.66 -17.82
C VAL A 155 -12.05 0.69 -17.96
N SER A 156 -13.36 0.69 -18.18
CA SER A 156 -14.20 1.89 -18.43
C SER A 156 -15.14 2.21 -17.27
N GLU A 157 -15.20 1.36 -16.24
CA GLU A 157 -16.06 1.60 -15.09
C GLU A 157 -15.52 2.80 -14.29
N ALA A 158 -16.42 3.72 -13.93
CA ALA A 158 -16.08 4.92 -13.19
C ALA A 158 -16.25 4.69 -11.69
N GLU A 159 -15.31 5.21 -10.90
CA GLU A 159 -15.41 5.15 -9.44
C GLU A 159 -16.57 6.03 -8.94
N PRO A 160 -17.24 5.64 -7.84
CA PRO A 160 -18.54 6.20 -7.49
C PRO A 160 -18.47 7.65 -7.03
N ARG A 161 -17.35 8.16 -6.50
CA ARG A 161 -17.28 9.46 -5.83
C ARG A 161 -17.16 10.63 -6.80
N GLU A 162 -16.15 10.62 -7.66
CA GLU A 162 -15.85 11.68 -8.63
C GLU A 162 -16.19 11.25 -10.06
N GLY A 163 -16.61 9.99 -10.28
CA GLY A 163 -16.88 9.46 -11.62
C GLY A 163 -15.60 9.26 -12.44
N LEU A 164 -14.46 9.07 -11.79
CA LEU A 164 -13.18 8.87 -12.48
C LEU A 164 -13.03 7.43 -12.96
N THR A 165 -12.80 7.24 -14.26
CA THR A 165 -12.38 5.93 -14.80
C THR A 165 -10.91 5.63 -14.44
N PRO A 166 -10.44 4.38 -14.56
CA PRO A 166 -9.01 4.05 -14.46
C PRO A 166 -8.10 4.92 -15.33
N LEU A 167 -8.54 5.33 -16.53
CA LEU A 167 -7.76 6.18 -17.43
C LEU A 167 -7.59 7.61 -16.88
N HIS A 168 -8.66 8.21 -16.34
CA HIS A 168 -8.60 9.48 -15.61
C HIS A 168 -7.60 9.41 -14.45
N LEU A 169 -7.63 8.36 -13.64
CA LEU A 169 -6.73 8.19 -12.50
C LEU A 169 -5.27 8.01 -12.92
N ALA A 170 -5.01 7.21 -13.95
CA ALA A 170 -3.67 7.08 -14.53
C ALA A 170 -3.17 8.41 -15.09
N ALA A 171 -4.06 9.19 -15.72
CA ALA A 171 -3.73 10.47 -16.31
C ALA A 171 -3.42 11.55 -15.26
N ARG A 172 -4.23 11.61 -14.20
CA ARG A 172 -4.06 12.47 -13.03
C ARG A 172 -2.72 12.25 -12.32
N CYS A 173 -2.29 10.99 -12.20
CA CYS A 173 -1.12 10.60 -11.43
C CYS A 173 0.15 10.39 -12.30
N ASN A 174 0.12 10.84 -13.56
CA ASN A 174 1.21 10.75 -14.54
C ASN A 174 1.72 9.31 -14.84
N GLN A 175 0.83 8.33 -14.91
CA GLN A 175 1.19 6.90 -14.99
C GLN A 175 1.19 6.35 -16.41
N MET A 176 2.21 6.75 -17.18
CA MET A 176 2.39 6.42 -18.60
C MET A 176 2.22 4.94 -18.95
N GLN A 177 2.83 4.03 -18.19
CA GLN A 177 2.78 2.60 -18.49
C GLN A 177 1.42 1.99 -18.20
N ALA A 178 0.75 2.41 -17.12
CA ALA A 178 -0.62 1.98 -16.82
C ALA A 178 -1.57 2.43 -17.92
N MET A 179 -1.45 3.67 -18.40
CA MET A 179 -2.25 4.19 -19.52
C MET A 179 -2.08 3.38 -20.79
N LYS A 180 -0.85 3.03 -21.18
CA LYS A 180 -0.62 2.20 -22.36
C LYS A 180 -1.36 0.86 -22.27
N VAL A 181 -1.37 0.23 -21.08
CA VAL A 181 -2.12 -1.01 -20.85
C VAL A 181 -3.63 -0.78 -20.97
N LEU A 182 -4.18 0.25 -20.31
CA LEU A 182 -5.61 0.56 -20.38
C LEU A 182 -6.07 0.84 -21.81
N LEU A 183 -5.31 1.64 -22.56
CA LEU A 183 -5.62 1.98 -23.96
C LEU A 183 -5.52 0.76 -24.87
N SER A 184 -4.55 -0.13 -24.65
CA SER A 184 -4.46 -1.39 -25.39
C SER A 184 -5.66 -2.34 -25.16
N LYS A 185 -6.44 -2.07 -24.11
CA LYS A 185 -7.60 -2.86 -23.69
C LYS A 185 -8.92 -2.15 -23.98
N GLY A 186 -8.88 -1.10 -24.78
CA GLY A 186 -10.09 -0.39 -25.25
C GLY A 186 -10.67 0.59 -24.23
N ALA A 187 -9.86 1.11 -23.29
CA ALA A 187 -10.32 2.20 -22.44
C ALA A 187 -10.72 3.43 -23.30
N ALA A 188 -11.91 3.95 -23.04
CA ALA A 188 -12.46 5.07 -23.80
C ALA A 188 -11.73 6.38 -23.45
N LEU A 189 -11.28 7.08 -24.50
CA LEU A 189 -10.45 8.29 -24.41
C LEU A 189 -11.24 9.52 -23.96
N ASP A 190 -12.49 9.63 -24.41
CA ASP A 190 -13.31 10.84 -24.28
C ASP A 190 -14.42 10.68 -23.23
N THR A 191 -14.16 9.85 -22.21
CA THR A 191 -15.06 9.76 -21.06
C THR A 191 -14.98 11.04 -20.23
N THR A 192 -16.06 11.42 -19.57
CA THR A 192 -16.09 12.58 -18.69
C THR A 192 -16.42 12.16 -17.27
N ASN A 193 -15.69 12.71 -16.30
CA ASN A 193 -15.98 12.53 -14.87
C ASN A 193 -17.19 13.39 -14.42
N ARG A 194 -17.55 13.36 -13.13
CA ARG A 194 -18.66 14.18 -12.58
C ARG A 194 -18.42 15.68 -12.74
N TYR A 195 -17.17 16.11 -12.83
CA TYR A 195 -16.78 17.51 -13.07
C TYR A 195 -16.89 17.90 -14.54
N GLY A 196 -17.21 16.97 -15.45
CA GLY A 196 -17.25 17.19 -16.89
C GLY A 196 -15.86 17.21 -17.57
N ASP A 197 -14.80 16.86 -16.84
CA ASP A 197 -13.44 16.85 -17.35
C ASP A 197 -13.11 15.47 -17.96
N SER A 198 -12.38 15.48 -19.07
CA SER A 198 -11.81 14.28 -19.72
C SER A 198 -10.49 13.83 -19.09
N PRO A 199 -10.01 12.59 -19.34
CA PRO A 199 -8.68 12.15 -18.90
C PRO A 199 -7.56 13.08 -19.39
N LEU A 200 -7.68 13.63 -20.61
CA LEU A 200 -6.72 14.57 -21.16
C LEU A 200 -6.75 15.91 -20.40
N GLN A 201 -7.94 16.44 -20.13
CA GLN A 201 -8.07 17.66 -19.34
C GLN A 201 -7.51 17.50 -17.92
N GLU A 202 -7.72 16.35 -17.28
CA GLU A 202 -7.14 16.07 -15.95
C GLU A 202 -5.60 16.02 -16.02
N ALA A 203 -5.01 15.40 -17.05
CA ALA A 203 -3.56 15.42 -17.24
C ALA A 203 -3.02 16.85 -17.41
N ILE A 204 -3.69 17.66 -18.23
CA ILE A 204 -3.30 19.06 -18.49
C ILE A 204 -3.44 19.89 -17.21
N ALA A 205 -4.54 19.77 -16.48
CA ALA A 205 -4.78 20.49 -15.23
C ALA A 205 -3.73 20.19 -14.16
N ARG A 206 -3.17 18.98 -14.17
CA ARG A 206 -2.09 18.54 -13.27
C ARG A 206 -0.69 18.86 -13.79
N GLY A 207 -0.54 19.36 -15.02
CA GLY A 207 0.75 19.62 -15.65
C GLY A 207 1.49 18.36 -16.14
N ASN A 208 0.78 17.25 -16.31
CA ASN A 208 1.36 15.97 -16.75
C ASN A 208 1.53 15.92 -18.28
N THR A 209 2.55 16.64 -18.78
CA THR A 209 2.77 16.87 -20.22
C THR A 209 3.00 15.58 -21.01
N GLU A 210 3.80 14.64 -20.53
CA GLU A 210 4.09 13.38 -21.23
C GLU A 210 2.83 12.55 -21.49
N VAL A 211 1.99 12.45 -20.47
CA VAL A 211 0.70 11.77 -20.55
C VAL A 211 -0.28 12.51 -21.46
N ALA A 212 -0.35 13.84 -21.36
CA ALA A 212 -1.20 14.64 -22.22
C ALA A 212 -0.84 14.45 -23.70
N HIS A 213 0.46 14.45 -24.02
CA HIS A 213 0.95 14.16 -25.37
C HIS A 213 0.60 12.75 -25.83
N LEU A 214 0.70 11.72 -24.97
CA LEU A 214 0.26 10.37 -25.33
C LEU A 214 -1.23 10.34 -25.68
N LEU A 215 -2.08 10.93 -24.83
CA LEU A 215 -3.53 10.96 -25.05
C LEU A 215 -3.89 11.70 -26.35
N GLN A 216 -3.27 12.85 -26.59
CA GLN A 216 -3.45 13.62 -27.81
C GLN A 216 -2.99 12.85 -29.05
N ALA A 217 -1.84 12.17 -28.99
CA ALA A 217 -1.35 11.31 -30.07
C ALA A 217 -2.26 10.10 -30.35
N ARG A 218 -3.10 9.71 -29.37
CA ARG A 218 -4.12 8.67 -29.51
C ARG A 218 -5.48 9.23 -29.93
N GLY A 219 -5.59 10.53 -30.19
CA GLY A 219 -6.81 11.18 -30.65
C GLY A 219 -7.77 11.60 -29.54
N ALA A 220 -7.33 11.66 -28.28
CA ALA A 220 -8.19 12.12 -27.19
C ALA A 220 -8.58 13.60 -27.36
N HIS A 221 -9.85 13.91 -27.13
CA HIS A 221 -10.35 15.27 -27.13
C HIS A 221 -10.21 15.93 -25.76
N CYS A 222 -9.82 17.20 -25.76
CA CYS A 222 -9.72 17.99 -24.54
C CYS A 222 -11.10 18.52 -24.16
N ILE A 223 -11.85 17.73 -23.39
CA ILE A 223 -13.15 18.13 -22.86
C ILE A 223 -12.96 18.67 -21.44
N LYS A 224 -13.40 19.91 -21.21
CA LYS A 224 -13.38 20.59 -19.92
C LYS A 224 -14.80 20.90 -19.48
N GLY A 225 -15.12 20.57 -18.24
CA GLY A 225 -16.43 20.88 -17.68
C GLY A 225 -16.61 22.37 -17.40
N THR A 226 -17.85 22.83 -17.47
CA THR A 226 -18.24 24.20 -17.13
C THR A 226 -18.14 24.45 -15.63
N ASP A 227 -17.92 25.70 -15.22
CA ASP A 227 -17.82 26.04 -13.80
C ASP A 227 -19.10 25.69 -13.03
N ALA A 228 -20.27 25.87 -13.67
CA ALA A 228 -21.57 25.47 -13.11
C ALA A 228 -21.67 23.95 -12.86
N GLN A 229 -21.14 23.12 -13.77
CA GLN A 229 -21.09 21.66 -13.57
C GLN A 229 -20.16 21.29 -12.42
N LYS A 230 -19.02 21.96 -12.31
CA LYS A 230 -18.05 21.73 -11.23
C LYS A 230 -18.64 22.10 -9.88
N GLU A 231 -19.26 23.26 -9.78
CA GLU A 231 -19.94 23.72 -8.57
C GLU A 231 -21.08 22.76 -8.17
N LYS A 232 -21.91 22.35 -9.14
CA LYS A 232 -22.96 21.37 -8.91
C LYS A 232 -22.39 20.04 -8.40
N ALA A 233 -21.37 19.50 -9.05
CA ALA A 233 -20.75 18.24 -8.65
C ALA A 233 -20.14 18.32 -7.24
N VAL A 234 -19.47 19.43 -6.92
CA VAL A 234 -18.93 19.68 -5.57
C VAL A 234 -20.07 19.71 -4.54
N ASN A 235 -21.15 20.44 -4.80
CA ASN A 235 -22.29 20.53 -3.89
C ASN A 235 -22.94 19.15 -3.68
N GLU A 236 -23.13 18.36 -4.74
CA GLU A 236 -23.67 17.00 -4.63
C GLU A 236 -22.78 16.09 -3.78
N ILE A 237 -21.46 16.08 -4.02
CA ILE A 237 -20.50 15.29 -3.24
C ILE A 237 -20.50 15.73 -1.76
N VAL A 238 -20.52 17.03 -1.50
CA VAL A 238 -20.56 17.56 -0.13
C VAL A 238 -21.85 17.12 0.59
N MET A 239 -22.99 17.18 -0.08
CA MET A 239 -24.26 16.76 0.51
C MET A 239 -24.30 15.25 0.75
N GLU A 240 -23.79 14.43 -0.17
CA GLU A 240 -23.61 12.98 0.03
C GLU A 240 -22.75 12.69 1.28
N ASP A 241 -21.63 13.40 1.44
CA ASP A 241 -20.73 13.24 2.59
C ASP A 241 -21.41 13.67 3.91
N ILE A 242 -22.22 14.74 3.92
CA ILE A 242 -23.00 15.18 5.08
C ILE A 242 -24.04 14.11 5.47
N HIS A 243 -24.83 13.63 4.50
CA HIS A 243 -25.83 12.58 4.75
C HIS A 243 -25.19 11.33 5.35
N ARG A 244 -24.05 10.90 4.80
CA ARG A 244 -23.31 9.73 5.29
C ARG A 244 -22.81 9.89 6.72
N VAL A 245 -22.46 11.09 7.15
CA VAL A 245 -22.04 11.38 8.53
C VAL A 245 -23.24 11.40 9.48
N VAL A 246 -24.36 11.97 9.05
CA VAL A 246 -25.60 12.06 9.85
C VAL A 246 -26.22 10.68 10.08
N GLU A 247 -26.30 9.83 9.04
CA GLU A 247 -26.88 8.47 9.16
C GLU A 247 -26.00 7.49 9.94
N LYS A 248 -24.71 7.78 10.10
CA LYS A 248 -23.76 6.94 10.87
C LYS A 248 -23.68 7.29 12.36
N LYS A 249 -24.41 8.30 12.82
CA LYS A 249 -24.60 8.61 14.25
C LYS A 249 -25.84 7.92 14.78
#